data_AF-A0A7R9LDK5-F1
#
_entry.id   AF-A0A7R9LDK5-F1
#
_cell.length_a   1.000
_cell.length_b   1.000
_cell.length_c   1.000
_cell.angle_alpha   90.00
_cell.angle_beta   90.00
_cell.angle_gamma   90.00
#
_symmetry.space_group_name_H-M   'P 1'
#
loop_
_entity.id
_entity.type
_entity.pdbx_description
1 polymer ?
#
loop_
_entity_poly.entity_id
_entity_poly.type
_entity_poly.pdbx_seq_one_letter_code
_entity_poly.pdbx_strand_id
1 'polypeptide(L)'
;MSGRYAERMRRLSGRIFGDYTRPPVPKQIQKPRMHCRKERDAFQSYHYRNELVVQRLSALPMDLDPQRNHLYYPPHPQHYRLINTLRELGLFRDEHLDFKDEIRRQKTLRGKRVFGKYSKDYNK
;
A
#
# COMPACT_ATOMS: atom_id res chain seq x y z
N MET A 1 6.05 6.88 40.55
CA MET A 1 7.31 6.10 40.59
C MET A 1 6.93 4.66 40.91
N SER A 2 7.12 3.69 39.99
CA SER A 2 6.88 2.28 40.30
C SER A 2 8.08 1.68 41.04
N GLY A 3 7.85 0.83 42.04
CA GLY A 3 8.94 0.18 42.79
C GLY A 3 9.74 -0.83 41.94
N ARG A 4 10.94 -1.21 42.43
CA ARG A 4 11.84 -2.20 41.77
C ARG A 4 11.16 -3.53 41.44
N TYR A 5 10.27 -3.99 42.32
CA TYR A 5 9.48 -5.20 42.10
C TYR A 5 8.56 -5.06 40.87
N ALA A 6 7.82 -3.95 40.78
CA ALA A 6 6.90 -3.68 39.68
C ALA A 6 7.62 -3.61 38.32
N GLU A 7 8.83 -3.04 38.26
CA GLU A 7 9.65 -3.03 37.04
C GLU A 7 10.10 -4.43 36.62
N ARG A 8 10.48 -5.29 37.59
CA ARG A 8 10.83 -6.69 37.31
C ARG A 8 9.62 -7.49 36.83
N MET A 9 8.46 -7.29 37.44
CA MET A 9 7.21 -7.92 37.01
C MET A 9 6.81 -7.49 35.59
N ARG A 10 6.95 -6.21 35.23
CA ARG A 10 6.68 -5.71 33.87
C ARG A 10 7.61 -6.35 32.81
N ARG A 11 8.88 -6.60 33.15
CA ARG A 11 9.81 -7.28 32.23
C ARG A 11 9.48 -8.76 32.08
N LEU A 12 9.17 -9.43 33.20
CA LEU A 12 8.78 -10.82 33.18
C LEU A 12 7.51 -11.03 32.34
N SER A 13 6.49 -10.21 32.56
CA SER A 13 5.23 -10.31 31.81
C SER A 13 5.46 -10.16 30.31
N GLY A 14 6.16 -9.12 29.87
CA GLY A 14 6.40 -8.94 28.44
C GLY A 14 7.33 -10.00 27.83
N ARG A 15 8.20 -10.64 28.62
CA ARG A 15 8.97 -11.81 28.14
C ARG A 15 8.11 -13.07 28.00
N ILE A 16 7.15 -13.26 28.89
CA ILE A 16 6.19 -14.39 28.84
C ILE A 16 5.23 -14.21 27.67
N PHE A 17 4.68 -13.02 27.48
CA PHE A 17 3.65 -12.73 26.48
C PHE A 17 4.19 -12.23 25.14
N GLY A 18 5.50 -11.97 25.04
CA GLY A 18 6.13 -11.44 23.82
C GLY A 18 5.88 -9.95 23.57
N ASP A 19 5.33 -9.23 24.55
CA ASP A 19 5.16 -7.78 24.46
C ASP A 19 6.52 -7.06 24.40
N TYR A 20 6.51 -5.87 23.81
CA TYR A 20 7.68 -5.01 23.81
C TYR A 20 8.10 -4.65 25.25
N THR A 21 9.31 -5.07 25.64
CA THR A 21 9.93 -4.67 26.90
C THR A 21 11.21 -3.89 26.61
N ARG A 22 11.38 -2.75 27.29
CA ARG A 22 12.59 -1.93 27.12
C ARG A 22 13.81 -2.72 27.61
N PRO A 23 14.80 -3.01 26.74
CA PRO A 23 16.00 -3.70 27.17
C PRO A 23 16.81 -2.80 28.12
N PRO A 24 17.53 -3.36 29.11
CA PRO A 24 18.49 -2.58 29.88
C PRO A 24 19.56 -2.02 28.94
N VAL A 25 20.00 -0.78 29.18
CA VAL A 25 21.10 -0.19 28.40
C VAL A 25 22.35 -1.08 28.54
N PRO A 26 23.05 -1.41 27.43
CA PRO A 26 24.27 -2.19 27.51
C PRO A 26 25.34 -1.42 28.28
N LYS A 27 26.13 -2.12 29.09
CA LYS A 27 27.14 -1.50 29.99
C LYS A 27 28.18 -0.66 29.24
N GLN A 28 28.44 -0.98 27.97
CA GLN A 28 29.39 -0.29 27.09
C GLN A 28 28.91 1.10 26.67
N ILE A 29 27.59 1.33 26.63
CA ILE A 29 27.02 2.66 26.40
C ILE A 29 27.02 3.37 27.75
N GLN A 30 28.14 3.99 28.11
CA GLN A 30 28.17 4.93 29.23
C GLN A 30 27.25 6.10 28.87
N LYS A 31 26.31 6.43 29.76
CA LYS A 31 25.48 7.63 29.58
C LYS A 31 26.42 8.84 29.61
N PRO A 32 26.28 9.81 28.69
CA PRO A 32 26.97 11.09 28.83
C PRO A 32 26.71 11.66 30.23
N ARG A 33 27.69 12.35 30.83
CA ARG A 33 27.44 13.13 32.05
C ARG A 33 26.43 14.22 31.70
N MET A 34 25.18 14.02 32.10
CA MET A 34 24.11 14.99 31.85
C MET A 34 24.16 16.06 32.93
N HIS A 35 24.40 17.30 32.51
CA HIS A 35 24.50 18.44 33.40
C HIS A 35 23.13 18.90 33.91
N CYS A 36 22.06 18.63 33.15
CA CYS A 36 20.70 18.94 33.58
C CYS A 36 19.69 17.79 33.37
N ARG A 37 18.52 17.90 34.01
CA ARG A 37 17.42 16.91 33.89
C ARG A 37 16.84 16.86 32.47
N LYS A 38 16.73 18.00 31.80
CA LYS A 38 16.24 18.11 30.41
C LYS A 38 17.13 17.31 29.45
N GLU A 39 18.45 17.34 29.63
CA GLU A 39 19.40 16.55 28.84
C GLU A 39 19.26 15.04 29.09
N ARG A 40 19.02 14.61 30.34
CA ARG A 40 18.73 13.20 30.64
C ARG A 40 17.47 12.72 29.94
N ASP A 41 16.40 13.51 30.02
CA ASP A 41 15.10 13.19 29.45
C ASP A 41 15.18 13.18 27.91
N ALA A 42 15.92 14.13 27.32
CA ALA A 42 16.22 14.18 25.89
C ALA A 42 17.03 12.97 25.41
N PHE A 43 18.16 12.64 26.06
CA PHE A 43 18.96 11.46 25.71
C PHE A 43 18.17 10.15 25.79
N GLN A 44 17.32 10.01 26.81
CA GLN A 44 16.41 8.86 26.92
C GLN A 44 15.30 8.86 25.86
N SER A 45 15.01 10.00 25.24
CA SER A 45 14.05 10.11 24.15
C SER A 45 14.64 9.74 22.79
N TYR A 46 15.93 10.07 22.55
CA TYR A 46 16.63 9.80 21.31
C TYR A 46 17.20 8.36 21.21
N HIS A 47 17.57 7.74 22.33
CA HIS A 47 18.04 6.35 22.34
C HIS A 47 16.92 5.35 22.66
N TYR A 48 16.50 4.61 21.63
CA TYR A 48 15.65 3.41 21.67
C TYR A 48 14.17 3.60 22.06
N ARG A 49 13.43 4.44 21.34
CA ARG A 49 11.96 4.33 21.27
C ARG A 49 11.55 3.38 20.14
N ASN A 50 11.76 2.08 20.34
CA ASN A 50 11.39 1.05 19.36
C ASN A 50 9.90 0.69 19.40
N GLU A 51 9.13 1.15 20.39
CA GLU A 51 7.70 0.83 20.52
C GLU A 51 6.87 1.30 19.31
N LEU A 52 7.14 2.50 18.78
CA LEU A 52 6.48 3.02 17.58
C LEU A 52 6.82 2.20 16.33
N VAL A 53 8.04 1.68 16.25
CA VAL A 53 8.47 0.81 15.15
C VAL A 53 7.79 -0.54 15.26
N VAL A 54 7.71 -1.11 16.47
CA VAL A 54 6.96 -2.35 16.73
C VAL A 54 5.48 -2.14 16.37
N GLN A 55 4.86 -1.03 16.77
CA GLN A 55 3.48 -0.70 16.39
C GLN A 55 3.32 -0.58 14.88
N ARG A 56 4.22 0.13 14.20
CA ARG A 56 4.21 0.28 12.74
C ARG A 56 4.33 -1.06 12.01
N LEU A 57 5.21 -1.95 12.48
CA LEU A 57 5.43 -3.27 11.88
C LEU A 57 4.34 -4.28 12.26
N SER A 58 3.69 -4.10 13.41
CA SER A 58 2.54 -4.91 13.81
C SER A 58 1.27 -4.57 13.04
N ALA A 59 1.17 -3.33 12.55
CA ALA A 59 0.07 -2.88 11.72
C ALA A 59 0.27 -3.28 10.25
N LEU A 60 -0.83 -3.54 9.55
CA LEU A 60 -0.80 -3.70 8.09
C LEU A 60 -0.31 -2.40 7.43
N PRO A 61 0.61 -2.46 6.45
CA PRO A 61 1.02 -1.30 5.70
C PRO A 61 -0.16 -0.77 4.86
N MET A 62 -0.16 0.53 4.62
CA MET A 62 -1.26 1.23 3.94
C MET A 62 -1.57 0.66 2.55
N ASP A 63 -0.55 0.25 1.80
CA ASP A 63 -0.69 -0.29 0.45
C ASP A 63 -1.31 -1.71 0.41
N LEU A 64 -1.44 -2.37 1.56
CA LEU A 64 -2.10 -3.67 1.66
C LEU A 64 -3.50 -3.58 2.27
N ASP A 65 -3.86 -2.45 2.89
CA ASP A 65 -5.15 -2.25 3.52
C ASP A 65 -6.28 -2.22 2.48
N PRO A 66 -7.13 -3.26 2.38
CA PRO A 66 -8.13 -3.35 1.32
C PRO A 66 -9.15 -2.20 1.31
N GLN A 67 -9.37 -1.55 2.47
CA GLN A 67 -10.29 -0.42 2.59
C GLN A 67 -9.69 0.89 2.07
N ARG A 68 -8.36 0.99 2.02
CA ARG A 68 -7.63 2.21 1.64
C ARG A 68 -6.82 2.08 0.35
N ASN A 69 -6.55 0.85 -0.09
CA ASN A 69 -5.66 0.51 -1.20
C ASN A 69 -6.25 0.78 -2.60
N HIS A 70 -5.39 0.62 -3.61
CA HIS A 70 -5.56 0.73 -5.07
C HIS A 70 -6.74 -0.04 -5.68
N LEU A 71 -7.40 -0.90 -4.90
CA LEU A 71 -8.64 -1.59 -5.30
C LEU A 71 -9.84 -0.63 -5.42
N TYR A 72 -9.64 0.67 -5.21
CA TYR A 72 -10.65 1.69 -5.47
C TYR A 72 -11.27 1.57 -6.87
N TYR A 73 -10.45 1.30 -7.90
CA TYR A 73 -10.96 1.08 -9.25
C TYR A 73 -11.15 -0.41 -9.54
N PRO A 74 -12.26 -0.79 -10.21
CA PRO A 74 -12.43 -2.16 -10.65
C PRO A 74 -11.39 -2.52 -11.72
N PRO A 75 -11.18 -3.83 -11.94
CA PRO A 75 -10.25 -4.34 -12.96
C PRO A 75 -10.77 -4.10 -14.40
N HIS A 76 -10.72 -2.85 -14.87
CA HIS A 76 -11.23 -2.42 -16.17
C HIS A 76 -10.64 -3.20 -17.37
N PRO A 77 -9.32 -3.48 -17.44
CA PRO A 77 -8.75 -4.26 -18.53
C PRO A 77 -9.34 -5.67 -18.64
N GLN A 78 -9.62 -6.30 -17.51
CA GLN A 78 -10.21 -7.64 -17.44
C GLN A 78 -11.65 -7.62 -17.95
N HIS A 79 -12.44 -6.62 -17.52
CA HIS A 79 -13.81 -6.45 -18.01
C HIS A 79 -13.85 -6.18 -19.51
N TYR A 80 -12.99 -5.30 -20.01
CA TYR A 80 -12.90 -4.97 -21.43
C TYR A 80 -12.59 -6.20 -22.28
N ARG A 81 -11.60 -7.01 -21.87
CA ARG A 81 -11.23 -8.25 -22.55
C ARG A 81 -12.38 -9.25 -22.54
N LEU A 82 -13.01 -9.47 -21.39
CA LEU A 82 -14.13 -10.39 -21.24
C LEU A 82 -15.31 -10.02 -22.15
N ILE A 83 -15.69 -8.74 -22.19
CA ILE A 83 -16.83 -8.30 -23.00
C ILE A 83 -16.52 -8.44 -24.50
N ASN A 84 -15.29 -8.14 -24.92
CA ASN A 84 -14.88 -8.34 -26.31
C ASN A 84 -14.89 -9.81 -26.71
N THR A 85 -14.36 -10.71 -25.86
CA THR A 85 -14.37 -12.15 -26.19
C THR A 85 -15.79 -12.68 -26.28
N LEU A 86 -16.69 -12.26 -25.39
CA LEU A 86 -18.11 -12.62 -25.48
C LEU A 86 -18.77 -12.09 -26.75
N ARG A 87 -18.41 -10.88 -27.20
CA ARG A 87 -18.87 -10.33 -28.49
C ARG A 87 -18.36 -11.13 -29.67
N GLU A 88 -17.08 -11.51 -29.67
CA GLU A 88 -16.48 -12.35 -30.72
C GLU A 88 -17.15 -13.73 -30.80
N LEU A 89 -17.53 -14.29 -29.66
CA LEU A 89 -18.28 -15.54 -29.57
C LEU A 89 -19.77 -15.39 -29.91
N GLY A 90 -20.28 -14.18 -30.13
CA GLY A 90 -21.69 -13.90 -30.38
C GLY A 90 -22.60 -14.03 -29.15
N LEU A 91 -22.02 -14.15 -27.96
CA LEU A 91 -22.74 -14.28 -26.68
C LEU A 91 -23.16 -12.92 -26.10
N PHE A 92 -22.52 -11.83 -26.54
CA PHE A 92 -22.82 -10.47 -26.07
C PHE A 92 -22.91 -9.48 -27.24
N ARG A 93 -23.89 -8.58 -27.19
CA ARG A 93 -24.08 -7.50 -28.17
C ARG A 93 -23.68 -6.16 -27.57
N ASP A 94 -22.59 -5.57 -28.06
CA ASP A 94 -22.11 -4.24 -27.65
C ASP A 94 -22.52 -3.15 -28.65
N GLU A 95 -23.72 -2.60 -28.44
CA GLU A 95 -24.32 -1.56 -29.27
C GLU A 95 -23.42 -0.33 -29.44
N HIS A 96 -22.69 0.04 -28.40
CA HIS A 96 -21.84 1.22 -28.41
C HIS A 96 -20.61 1.02 -29.30
N LEU A 97 -19.99 -0.16 -29.26
CA LEU A 97 -18.88 -0.46 -30.16
C LEU A 97 -19.38 -0.68 -31.60
N ASP A 98 -20.58 -1.23 -31.80
CA ASP A 98 -21.21 -1.31 -33.12
C ASP A 98 -21.43 0.05 -33.77
N PHE A 99 -21.97 1.00 -32.99
CA PHE A 99 -22.16 2.37 -33.46
C PHE A 99 -20.83 3.02 -33.85
N LYS A 100 -19.77 2.80 -33.06
CA LYS A 100 -18.43 3.29 -33.38
C LYS A 100 -17.88 2.67 -34.67
N ASP A 101 -18.12 1.39 -34.90
CA ASP A 101 -17.66 0.69 -36.10
C ASP A 101 -18.40 1.17 -37.34
N GLU A 102 -19.72 1.40 -37.23
CA GLU A 102 -20.54 1.95 -38.32
C GLU A 102 -20.14 3.39 -38.67
N ILE A 103 -19.87 4.24 -37.67
CA ILE A 103 -19.32 5.59 -37.91
C ILE A 103 -17.97 5.51 -38.63
N ARG A 104 -17.09 4.58 -38.26
CA ARG A 104 -15.80 4.41 -38.93
C ARG A 104 -15.97 3.96 -40.38
N ARG A 105 -16.90 3.04 -40.64
CA ARG A 105 -17.28 2.62 -42.00
C ARG A 105 -17.72 3.82 -42.83
N GLN A 106 -18.67 4.62 -42.35
CA GLN A 106 -19.17 5.80 -43.06
C GLN A 106 -18.08 6.85 -43.31
N LYS A 107 -17.21 7.10 -42.31
CA LYS A 107 -16.07 8.01 -42.47
C LYS A 107 -15.12 7.53 -43.56
N THR A 108 -14.89 6.22 -43.66
CA THR A 108 -14.05 5.61 -44.69
C THR A 108 -14.65 5.77 -46.07
N LEU A 109 -15.95 5.50 -46.24
CA LEU A 109 -16.67 5.72 -47.50
C LEU A 109 -16.63 7.17 -47.97
N ARG A 110 -16.70 8.13 -47.03
CA ARG A 110 -16.53 9.56 -47.32
C ARG A 110 -15.09 9.97 -47.64
N GLY A 111 -14.13 9.04 -47.61
CA GLY A 111 -12.71 9.33 -47.78
C GLY A 111 -12.05 10.01 -46.57
N LYS A 112 -12.78 10.20 -45.46
CA LYS A 112 -12.27 10.78 -44.20
C LYS A 112 -11.80 9.69 -43.24
N ARG A 113 -11.08 8.69 -43.74
CA ARG A 113 -10.46 7.67 -42.89
C ARG A 113 -9.29 8.31 -42.13
N VAL A 114 -9.04 7.82 -40.92
CA VAL A 114 -7.84 8.21 -40.16
C VAL A 114 -6.63 7.54 -40.82
N PHE A 115 -5.70 8.34 -41.33
CA PHE A 115 -4.43 7.87 -41.89
C PHE A 115 -3.30 8.00 -40.85
N GLY A 116 -2.31 7.10 -40.87
CA GLY A 116 -1.11 7.16 -40.01
C GLY A 116 -1.10 6.18 -38.85
N LYS A 117 -0.13 6.34 -37.94
CA LYS A 117 0.19 5.40 -36.82
C LYS A 117 -0.97 5.16 -35.83
N TYR A 118 -2.03 5.97 -35.90
CA TYR A 118 -3.25 5.83 -35.09
C TYR A 118 -4.43 5.20 -35.85
N SER A 119 -4.22 4.71 -37.08
CA SER A 119 -5.17 3.82 -37.74
C SER A 119 -5.29 2.54 -36.91
N LYS A 120 -6.51 2.13 -36.54
CA LYS A 120 -6.74 0.97 -35.64
C LYS A 120 -6.31 -0.39 -36.24
N ASP A 121 -5.78 -0.39 -37.46
CA ASP A 121 -5.47 -1.59 -38.25
C ASP A 121 -4.00 -2.07 -38.09
N TYR A 122 -3.23 -1.56 -37.12
CA TYR A 122 -1.79 -1.84 -36.96
C TYR A 122 -1.41 -3.07 -36.12
N ASN A 123 -2.33 -4.01 -35.86
CA ASN A 123 -1.96 -5.32 -35.32
C ASN A 123 -2.93 -6.38 -35.86
N LYS A 124 -2.44 -7.18 -36.80
CA LYS A 124 -2.95 -8.51 -37.12
C LYS A 124 -2.23 -9.51 -36.23
#